data_AF-A0A453RXA9-F1
#
_entry.id   AF-A0A453RXA9-F1
#
_cell.length_a   1.000
_cell.length_b   1.000
_cell.length_c   1.000
_cell.angle_alpha   90.00
_cell.angle_beta   90.00
_cell.angle_gamma   90.00
#
_symmetry.space_group_name_H-M   'P 1'
#
loop_
_entity.id
_entity.type
_entity.pdbx_description
1 polymer ?
#
loop_
_entity_poly.entity_id
_entity_poly.type
_entity_poly.pdbx_seq_one_letter_code
_entity_poly.pdbx_strand_id
1 'polypeptide(L)'
;MRENDAKAFVRVWKVMEMCYKILGEGKLVTQRELFYKLLSDSPKYFSCQRHVNQTIQDVVSLLRCTRQSLGIMASSRGALIGRLVLHEPEEEHIDCSILGPSGHAITGDLNQLSRLNLSSDARYLILVEKDAIFQRLAEDRLYNQLPCILITAKGYPDIATRFILHRLSQTFPNMPIFALVDWNPAGLSILCTYKYGSISMGLESYRYGIPLDDQSMIKPIFQNGINEILQFQLAM
;
A
#
# COMPACT_ATOMS: atom_id res chain seq x y z
N MET A 1 -5.20 -35.29 19.15
CA MET A 1 -4.96 -34.11 18.27
C MET A 1 -5.12 -34.58 16.84
N ARG A 2 -5.97 -33.96 16.01
CA ARG A 2 -6.12 -34.41 14.61
C ARG A 2 -4.80 -34.10 13.88
N GLU A 3 -4.41 -34.91 12.90
CA GLU A 3 -3.12 -34.74 12.19
C GLU A 3 -2.95 -33.34 11.59
N ASN A 4 -4.06 -32.71 11.17
CA ASN A 4 -4.08 -31.34 10.66
C ASN A 4 -3.78 -30.28 11.74
N ASP A 5 -4.21 -30.50 12.99
CA ASP A 5 -3.94 -29.59 14.10
C ASP A 5 -2.45 -29.63 14.46
N ALA A 6 -1.84 -30.82 14.39
CA ALA A 6 -0.40 -31.00 14.60
C ALA A 6 0.42 -30.21 13.58
N LYS A 7 0.02 -30.26 12.30
CA LYS A 7 0.70 -29.53 11.22
C LYS A 7 0.57 -28.01 11.40
N ALA A 8 -0.60 -27.52 11.82
CA ALA A 8 -0.80 -26.10 12.10
C ALA A 8 0.11 -25.60 13.23
N PHE A 9 0.21 -26.34 14.33
CA PHE A 9 1.10 -26.00 15.43
C PHE A 9 2.58 -25.95 15.02
N VAL A 10 3.03 -26.96 14.25
CA VAL A 10 4.42 -26.98 13.73
C VAL A 10 4.70 -25.78 12.82
N ARG A 11 3.73 -25.37 11.98
CA ARG A 11 3.88 -24.18 11.11
C ARG A 11 4.10 -22.92 11.93
N VAL A 12 3.32 -22.71 13.00
CA VAL A 12 3.48 -21.54 13.90
C VAL A 12 4.91 -21.48 14.43
N TRP A 13 5.40 -22.60 14.98
CA TRP A 13 6.77 -22.67 15.51
C TRP A 13 7.82 -22.38 14.42
N LYS A 14 7.65 -22.95 13.22
CA LYS A 14 8.57 -22.73 12.09
C LYS A 14 8.59 -21.30 11.59
N VAL A 15 7.44 -20.62 11.54
CA VAL A 15 7.39 -19.19 11.20
C VAL A 15 8.09 -18.37 12.27
N MET A 16 7.84 -18.64 13.56
CA MET A 16 8.52 -17.93 14.66
C MET A 16 10.03 -18.15 14.65
N GLU A 17 10.50 -19.38 14.43
CA GLU A 17 11.92 -19.72 14.29
C GLU A 17 12.57 -18.93 13.15
N MET A 18 11.91 -18.88 11.98
CA MET A 18 12.41 -18.15 10.82
C MET A 18 12.44 -16.64 11.06
N CYS A 19 11.38 -16.06 11.64
CA CYS A 19 11.33 -14.66 12.03
C CYS A 19 12.44 -14.31 13.03
N TYR A 20 12.68 -15.16 14.02
CA TYR A 20 13.77 -14.96 14.98
C TYR A 20 15.14 -14.90 14.31
N LYS A 21 15.42 -15.82 13.36
CA LYS A 21 16.67 -15.80 12.57
C LYS A 21 16.81 -14.52 11.74
N ILE A 22 15.76 -14.12 11.03
CA ILE A 22 15.74 -12.91 10.20
C ILE A 22 16.02 -11.66 11.05
N LEU A 23 15.35 -11.55 12.20
CA LEU A 23 15.55 -10.43 13.13
C LEU A 23 16.95 -10.44 13.74
N GLY A 24 17.49 -11.62 14.09
CA GLY A 24 18.86 -11.76 14.61
C GLY A 24 19.94 -11.34 13.61
N GLU A 25 19.65 -11.43 12.30
CA GLU A 25 20.52 -10.92 11.23
C GLU A 25 20.30 -9.42 10.92
N GLY A 26 19.34 -8.77 11.59
CA GLY A 26 18.98 -7.37 11.30
C GLY A 26 18.33 -7.17 9.92
N LYS A 27 17.75 -8.22 9.32
CA LYS A 27 17.15 -8.17 7.98
C LYS A 27 15.64 -8.03 8.03
N LEU A 28 15.08 -7.57 6.92
CA LEU A 28 13.65 -7.56 6.65
C LEU A 28 13.36 -8.41 5.42
N VAL A 29 12.20 -9.07 5.38
CA VAL A 29 11.79 -9.89 4.24
C VAL A 29 10.34 -9.62 3.85
N THR A 30 10.03 -9.79 2.57
CA THR A 30 8.63 -9.80 2.12
C THR A 30 7.93 -11.12 2.47
N GLN A 31 6.59 -11.13 2.46
CA GLN A 31 5.82 -12.37 2.67
C GLN A 31 6.13 -13.45 1.62
N ARG A 32 6.50 -13.06 0.40
CA ARG A 32 6.88 -14.00 -0.67
C ARG A 32 8.26 -14.59 -0.42
N GLU A 33 9.23 -13.77 -0.02
CA GLU A 33 10.55 -14.26 0.36
C GLU A 33 10.48 -15.20 1.57
N LEU A 34 9.69 -14.85 2.59
CA LEU A 34 9.45 -15.73 3.73
C LEU A 34 8.85 -17.07 3.28
N PHE A 35 7.93 -17.05 2.32
CA PHE A 35 7.39 -18.27 1.73
C PHE A 35 8.48 -19.12 1.05
N TYR A 36 9.34 -18.53 0.23
CA TYR A 36 10.42 -19.30 -0.41
C TYR A 36 11.42 -19.87 0.60
N LYS A 37 11.77 -19.11 1.65
CA LYS A 37 12.63 -19.59 2.74
C LYS A 37 12.00 -20.78 3.47
N LEU A 38 10.71 -20.70 3.81
CA LEU A 38 9.98 -21.76 4.50
C LEU A 38 9.69 -22.97 3.60
N LEU A 39 9.45 -22.75 2.31
CA LEU A 39 9.32 -23.81 1.31
C LEU A 39 10.62 -24.61 1.18
N SER A 40 11.77 -23.93 1.26
CA SER A 40 13.09 -24.58 1.24
C SER A 40 13.43 -25.31 2.54
N ASP A 41 13.20 -24.68 3.70
CA ASP A 41 13.53 -25.26 5.02
C ASP A 41 12.58 -26.39 5.42
N SER A 42 11.29 -26.26 5.09
CA SER A 42 10.21 -27.07 5.65
C SER A 42 9.11 -27.36 4.60
N PRO A 43 9.44 -27.95 3.43
CA PRO A 43 8.51 -28.13 2.30
C PRO A 43 7.27 -28.97 2.66
N LYS A 44 7.44 -29.94 3.57
CA LYS A 44 6.34 -30.80 4.07
C LYS A 44 5.20 -30.00 4.71
N TYR A 45 5.51 -28.85 5.29
CA TYR A 45 4.55 -28.00 6.00
C TYR A 45 4.07 -26.83 5.15
N PHE A 46 4.92 -26.29 4.27
CA PHE A 46 4.63 -25.08 3.49
C PHE A 46 4.58 -25.37 1.99
N SER A 47 3.51 -26.01 1.53
CA SER A 47 3.32 -26.30 0.10
C SER A 47 2.74 -25.15 -0.73
N CYS A 48 2.20 -24.11 -0.10
CA CYS A 48 1.60 -22.97 -0.81
C CYS A 48 1.65 -21.68 0.04
N GLN A 49 1.60 -20.53 -0.64
CA GLN A 49 1.63 -19.21 -0.01
C GLN A 49 0.52 -19.03 1.03
N ARG A 50 -0.65 -19.65 0.81
CA ARG A 50 -1.80 -19.54 1.73
C ARG A 50 -1.43 -20.04 3.13
N HIS A 51 -0.69 -21.14 3.24
CA HIS A 51 -0.26 -21.67 4.54
C HIS A 51 0.62 -20.68 5.29
N VAL A 52 1.57 -20.02 4.61
CA VAL A 52 2.43 -19.01 5.21
C VAL A 52 1.60 -17.80 5.63
N ASN A 53 0.74 -17.28 4.75
CA ASN A 53 -0.08 -16.11 5.04
C ASN A 53 -0.99 -16.33 6.25
N GLN A 54 -1.65 -17.48 6.36
CA GLN A 54 -2.49 -17.85 7.51
C GLN A 54 -1.63 -17.96 8.78
N THR A 55 -0.51 -18.66 8.71
CA THR A 55 0.37 -18.85 9.88
C THR A 55 0.95 -17.52 10.37
N ILE A 56 1.28 -16.58 9.47
CA ILE A 56 1.70 -15.22 9.87
C ILE A 56 0.58 -14.54 10.67
N GLN A 57 -0.68 -14.64 10.24
CA GLN A 57 -1.81 -14.05 10.97
C GLN A 57 -1.99 -14.71 12.34
N ASP A 58 -1.80 -16.03 12.44
CA ASP A 58 -1.84 -16.75 13.71
C ASP A 58 -0.74 -16.27 14.65
N VAL A 59 0.50 -16.12 14.17
CA VAL A 59 1.64 -15.64 14.96
C VAL A 59 1.45 -14.18 15.40
N VAL A 60 1.00 -13.31 14.50
CA VAL A 60 0.65 -11.91 14.79
C VAL A 60 -0.42 -11.84 15.88
N SER A 61 -1.45 -12.68 15.79
CA SER A 61 -2.54 -12.72 16.75
C SER A 61 -2.09 -13.28 18.10
N LEU A 62 -1.26 -14.32 18.09
CA LEU A 62 -0.70 -14.97 19.28
C LEU A 62 0.22 -14.04 20.06
N LEU A 63 1.13 -13.36 19.36
CA LEU A 63 2.12 -12.44 19.94
C LEU A 63 1.58 -11.02 20.16
N ARG A 64 0.42 -10.69 19.59
CA ARG A 64 -0.19 -9.35 19.60
C ARG A 64 0.78 -8.25 19.12
N CYS A 65 1.54 -8.56 18.06
CA CYS A 65 2.50 -7.64 17.45
C CYS A 65 2.19 -7.41 15.96
N THR A 66 2.80 -6.41 15.35
CA THR A 66 2.65 -6.18 13.90
C THR A 66 3.53 -7.15 13.11
N ARG A 67 3.21 -7.38 11.83
CA ARG A 67 4.09 -8.16 10.93
C ARG A 67 5.49 -7.56 10.85
N GLN A 68 5.56 -6.24 10.89
CA GLN A 68 6.82 -5.51 10.84
C GLN A 68 7.69 -5.80 12.06
N SER A 69 7.11 -5.93 13.26
CA SER A 69 7.83 -6.38 14.46
C SER A 69 8.42 -7.80 14.32
N LEU A 70 7.90 -8.61 13.39
CA LEU A 70 8.41 -9.95 13.06
C LEU A 70 9.45 -9.94 11.92
N GLY A 71 9.89 -8.76 11.47
CA GLY A 71 10.80 -8.61 10.34
C GLY A 71 10.14 -8.83 8.98
N ILE A 72 8.80 -8.82 8.92
CA ILE A 72 8.04 -9.02 7.68
C ILE A 72 7.56 -7.66 7.17
N MET A 73 8.14 -7.21 6.06
CA MET A 73 7.74 -5.96 5.42
C MET A 73 6.52 -6.11 4.51
N ALA A 74 5.86 -4.98 4.23
CA ALA A 74 4.83 -4.92 3.20
C ALA A 74 5.43 -5.12 1.81
N SER A 75 4.61 -5.48 0.84
CA SER A 75 5.05 -5.39 -0.56
C SER A 75 5.17 -3.93 -0.99
N SER A 76 6.17 -3.63 -1.82
CA SER A 76 6.45 -2.32 -2.39
C SER A 76 5.95 -2.26 -3.84
N ARG A 77 4.63 -2.28 -4.04
CA ARG A 77 4.05 -2.25 -5.40
C ARG A 77 3.61 -0.86 -5.83
N GLY A 78 3.26 -0.02 -4.85
CA GLY A 78 2.75 1.31 -5.12
C GLY A 78 3.81 2.28 -5.60
N ALA A 79 3.34 3.35 -6.25
CA ALA A 79 4.14 4.47 -6.70
C ALA A 79 3.42 5.80 -6.46
N LEU A 80 4.19 6.86 -6.29
CA LEU A 80 3.71 8.23 -6.13
C LEU A 80 4.46 9.19 -7.06
N ILE A 81 3.79 10.22 -7.54
CA ILE A 81 4.39 11.27 -8.37
C ILE A 81 3.58 12.55 -8.25
N GLY A 82 4.21 13.71 -8.42
CA GLY A 82 3.54 15.01 -8.47
C GLY A 82 4.09 15.98 -7.44
N ARG A 83 3.27 16.95 -7.02
CA ARG A 83 3.68 18.06 -6.14
C ARG A 83 3.88 17.58 -4.69
N LEU A 84 4.92 16.79 -4.45
CA LEU A 84 5.28 16.24 -3.13
C LEU A 84 6.80 16.16 -3.03
N VAL A 85 7.34 16.64 -1.92
CA VAL A 85 8.75 16.46 -1.55
C VAL A 85 8.81 15.55 -0.34
N LEU A 86 9.59 14.47 -0.48
CA LEU A 86 9.88 13.53 0.60
C LEU A 86 11.23 13.92 1.21
N HIS A 87 11.22 14.21 2.50
CA HIS A 87 12.43 14.50 3.26
C HIS A 87 12.75 13.31 4.14
N GLU A 88 13.83 12.61 3.79
CA GLU A 88 14.43 11.59 4.64
C GLU A 88 15.38 12.24 5.66
N PRO A 89 15.42 11.77 6.92
CA PRO A 89 16.21 12.40 7.99
C PRO A 89 17.73 12.45 7.72
N GLU A 90 18.24 11.63 6.79
CA GLU A 90 19.66 11.41 6.55
C GLU A 90 20.04 11.41 5.06
N GLU A 91 19.10 11.65 4.14
CA GLU A 91 19.32 11.60 2.69
C GLU A 91 18.85 12.88 1.98
N GLU A 92 19.21 12.98 0.69
CA GLU A 92 18.75 14.04 -0.21
C GLU A 92 17.21 14.09 -0.29
N HIS A 93 16.68 15.29 -0.43
CA HIS A 93 15.25 15.49 -0.57
C HIS A 93 14.78 14.99 -1.94
N ILE A 94 13.76 14.13 -1.94
CA ILE A 94 13.22 13.55 -3.16
C ILE A 94 12.02 14.40 -3.59
N ASP A 95 12.23 15.23 -4.60
CA ASP A 95 11.14 15.93 -5.28
C ASP A 95 10.44 14.99 -6.26
N CYS A 96 9.18 14.68 -5.98
CA CYS A 96 8.40 13.73 -6.77
C CYS A 96 7.83 14.33 -8.06
N SER A 97 8.03 15.63 -8.31
CA SER A 97 7.54 16.32 -9.52
C SER A 97 8.53 16.24 -10.68
N ILE A 98 9.80 15.96 -10.39
CA ILE A 98 10.89 15.87 -11.38
C ILE A 98 11.23 14.43 -11.78
N LEU A 99 10.54 13.45 -11.18
CA LEU A 99 10.76 12.04 -11.45
C LEU A 99 10.24 11.64 -12.84
N GLY A 100 10.75 10.52 -13.35
CA GLY A 100 10.23 9.89 -14.56
C GLY A 100 8.79 9.37 -14.39
N PRO A 101 8.15 8.91 -15.48
CA PRO A 101 6.73 8.52 -15.46
C PRO A 101 6.41 7.32 -14.56
N SER A 102 7.41 6.56 -14.13
CA SER A 102 7.26 5.51 -13.12
C SER A 102 6.97 6.03 -11.71
N GLY A 103 7.25 7.31 -11.44
CA GLY A 103 7.18 7.91 -10.11
C GLY A 103 8.21 7.35 -9.12
N HIS A 104 8.07 7.76 -7.86
CA HIS A 104 8.79 7.21 -6.73
C HIS A 104 8.11 5.94 -6.24
N ALA A 105 8.87 4.85 -6.12
CA ALA A 105 8.35 3.59 -5.59
C ALA A 105 8.15 3.68 -4.08
N ILE A 106 6.98 3.26 -3.60
CA ILE A 106 6.66 3.27 -2.18
C ILE A 106 7.34 2.07 -1.50
N THR A 107 8.27 2.34 -0.58
CA THR A 107 8.97 1.29 0.18
C THR A 107 8.00 0.44 1.01
N GLY A 108 8.28 -0.86 1.12
CA GLY A 108 7.54 -1.79 1.95
C GLY A 108 7.85 -1.66 3.45
N ASP A 109 8.91 -0.93 3.80
CA ASP A 109 9.28 -0.67 5.19
C ASP A 109 8.50 0.51 5.76
N LEU A 110 7.50 0.20 6.59
CA LEU A 110 6.66 1.22 7.20
C LEU A 110 7.41 2.08 8.22
N ASN A 111 8.57 1.64 8.73
CA ASN A 111 9.37 2.38 9.70
C ASN A 111 10.06 3.54 8.98
N GLN A 112 10.64 3.26 7.81
CA GLN A 112 11.14 4.29 6.90
C GLN A 112 10.00 5.26 6.54
N LEU A 113 8.85 4.75 6.08
CA LEU A 113 7.70 5.60 5.73
C LEU A 113 7.21 6.47 6.92
N SER A 114 7.28 5.97 8.15
CA SER A 114 6.83 6.70 9.34
C SER A 114 7.74 7.89 9.70
N ARG A 115 9.02 7.81 9.32
CA ARG A 115 10.04 8.84 9.55
C ARG A 115 10.11 9.86 8.42
N LEU A 116 9.48 9.59 7.28
CA LEU A 116 9.39 10.53 6.16
C LEU A 116 8.64 11.80 6.57
N ASN A 117 9.30 12.93 6.38
CA ASN A 117 8.69 14.25 6.45
C ASN A 117 8.14 14.60 5.07
N LEU A 118 6.88 15.02 5.02
CA LEU A 118 6.13 15.25 3.79
C LEU A 118 5.87 16.75 3.62
N SER A 119 6.31 17.32 2.51
CA SER A 119 6.05 18.72 2.16
C SER A 119 5.36 18.81 0.79
N SER A 120 4.31 19.60 0.67
CA SER A 120 3.50 19.67 -0.55
C SER A 120 2.74 20.99 -0.63
N ASP A 121 2.59 21.49 -1.86
CA ASP A 121 1.72 22.58 -2.28
C ASP A 121 0.62 22.08 -3.25
N ALA A 122 0.35 20.77 -3.23
CA ALA A 122 -0.77 20.17 -3.92
C ALA A 122 -2.10 20.58 -3.27
N ARG A 123 -3.13 20.68 -4.11
CA ARG A 123 -4.52 20.90 -3.70
C ARG A 123 -5.35 19.62 -3.74
N TYR A 124 -4.86 18.59 -4.41
CA TYR A 124 -5.60 17.36 -4.67
C TYR A 124 -4.71 16.13 -4.52
N LEU A 125 -5.26 15.05 -3.97
CA LEU A 125 -4.65 13.73 -4.03
C LEU A 125 -5.51 12.86 -4.95
N ILE A 126 -4.91 12.23 -5.95
CA ILE A 126 -5.62 11.40 -6.92
C ILE A 126 -5.06 9.98 -6.86
N LEU A 127 -5.90 9.05 -6.41
CA LEU A 127 -5.65 7.61 -6.44
C LEU A 127 -5.99 7.07 -7.82
N VAL A 128 -5.07 6.32 -8.42
CA VAL A 128 -5.25 5.72 -9.74
C VAL A 128 -5.12 4.21 -9.61
N GLU A 129 -6.17 3.48 -9.97
CA GLU A 129 -6.17 2.01 -9.91
C GLU A 129 -5.12 1.40 -10.84
N LYS A 130 -5.16 1.75 -12.12
CA LYS A 130 -4.34 1.13 -13.17
C LYS A 130 -3.01 1.86 -13.37
N ASP A 131 -1.94 1.09 -13.32
CA ASP A 131 -0.56 1.58 -13.55
C ASP A 131 -0.42 2.26 -14.92
N ALA A 132 -1.05 1.73 -15.97
CA ALA A 132 -1.01 2.33 -17.31
C ALA A 132 -1.63 3.74 -17.36
N ILE A 133 -2.73 3.97 -16.63
CA ILE A 133 -3.36 5.29 -16.54
C ILE A 133 -2.47 6.23 -15.71
N PHE A 134 -1.94 5.73 -14.59
CA PHE A 134 -1.01 6.48 -13.75
C PHE A 134 0.20 6.98 -14.55
N GLN A 135 0.85 6.09 -15.31
CA GLN A 135 2.01 6.43 -16.14
C GLN A 135 1.65 7.45 -17.22
N ARG A 136 0.48 7.31 -17.88
CA ARG A 136 0.02 8.28 -18.87
C ARG A 136 -0.18 9.68 -18.27
N LEU A 137 -0.83 9.76 -17.11
CA LEU A 137 -1.02 11.04 -16.40
C LEU A 137 0.30 11.64 -15.89
N ALA A 138 1.26 10.79 -15.55
CA ALA A 138 2.60 11.18 -15.15
C ALA A 138 3.41 11.73 -16.33
N GLU A 139 3.35 11.09 -17.50
CA GLU A 139 3.97 11.55 -18.75
C GLU A 139 3.43 12.92 -19.18
N ASP A 140 2.10 13.09 -19.12
CA ASP A 140 1.44 14.35 -19.43
C ASP A 140 1.64 15.42 -18.34
N ARG A 141 2.33 15.06 -17.25
CA ARG A 141 2.61 15.90 -16.07
C ARG A 141 1.35 16.60 -15.56
N LEU A 142 0.28 15.84 -15.35
CA LEU A 142 -1.01 16.37 -14.88
C LEU A 142 -0.86 17.28 -13.65
N TYR A 143 0.09 16.95 -12.76
CA TYR A 143 0.42 17.69 -11.55
C TYR A 143 0.91 19.14 -11.78
N ASN A 144 1.28 19.51 -13.01
CA ASN A 144 1.62 20.88 -13.40
C ASN A 144 0.38 21.69 -13.82
N GLN A 145 -0.63 21.03 -14.38
CA GLN A 145 -1.89 21.67 -14.80
C GLN A 145 -2.88 21.75 -13.65
N LEU A 146 -2.97 20.67 -12.87
CA LEU A 146 -3.76 20.55 -11.66
C LEU A 146 -2.80 20.27 -10.53
N PRO A 147 -2.67 21.14 -9.52
CA PRO A 147 -1.70 20.95 -8.46
C PRO A 147 -2.08 19.73 -7.61
N CYS A 148 -1.51 18.57 -7.93
CA CYS A 148 -1.92 17.30 -7.36
C CYS A 148 -0.77 16.33 -7.08
N ILE A 149 -1.07 15.35 -6.23
CA ILE A 149 -0.25 14.16 -6.01
C ILE A 149 -1.00 12.97 -6.59
N LEU A 150 -0.36 12.24 -7.50
CA LEU A 150 -0.87 10.99 -8.03
C LEU A 150 -0.29 9.84 -7.23
N ILE A 151 -1.13 8.86 -6.88
CA ILE A 151 -0.71 7.64 -6.18
C ILE A 151 -1.38 6.43 -6.84
N THR A 152 -0.63 5.36 -7.05
CA THR A 152 -1.17 4.08 -7.51
C THR A 152 -0.66 2.93 -6.64
N ALA A 153 -1.52 1.92 -6.45
CA ALA A 153 -1.11 0.62 -5.91
C ALA A 153 -1.03 -0.48 -6.99
N LYS A 154 -1.21 -0.11 -8.26
CA LYS A 154 -1.27 -1.02 -9.42
C LYS A 154 -2.36 -2.10 -9.24
N GLY A 155 -3.57 -1.66 -8.89
CA GLY A 155 -4.71 -2.51 -8.54
C GLY A 155 -5.02 -2.49 -7.04
N TYR A 156 -5.18 -3.68 -6.43
CA TYR A 156 -5.53 -3.79 -5.02
C TYR A 156 -4.45 -3.21 -4.10
N PRO A 157 -4.83 -2.32 -3.16
CA PRO A 157 -3.87 -1.60 -2.34
C PRO A 157 -3.11 -2.52 -1.39
N ASP A 158 -1.78 -2.39 -1.40
CA ASP A 158 -0.93 -2.94 -0.34
C ASP A 158 -0.92 -2.02 0.90
N ILE A 159 -0.35 -2.53 1.99
CA ILE A 159 -0.28 -1.83 3.27
C ILE A 159 0.57 -0.57 3.13
N ALA A 160 1.68 -0.64 2.39
CA ALA A 160 2.59 0.47 2.21
C ALA A 160 1.88 1.66 1.54
N THR A 161 1.14 1.41 0.44
CA THR A 161 0.36 2.46 -0.23
C THR A 161 -0.73 3.03 0.67
N ARG A 162 -1.43 2.19 1.44
CA ARG A 162 -2.44 2.66 2.41
C ARG A 162 -1.82 3.47 3.54
N PHE A 163 -0.65 3.07 4.02
CA PHE A 163 0.07 3.74 5.08
C PHE A 163 0.49 5.15 4.66
N ILE A 164 1.12 5.29 3.49
CA ILE A 164 1.56 6.63 3.02
C ILE A 164 0.37 7.52 2.69
N LEU A 165 -0.71 6.95 2.15
CA LEU A 165 -1.94 7.69 1.88
C LEU A 165 -2.62 8.16 3.17
N HIS A 166 -2.67 7.32 4.19
CA HIS A 166 -3.15 7.71 5.52
C HIS A 166 -2.26 8.80 6.13
N ARG A 167 -0.93 8.71 5.98
CA ARG A 167 -0.01 9.78 6.41
C ARG A 167 -0.29 11.10 5.69
N LEU A 168 -0.45 11.07 4.37
CA LEU A 168 -0.76 12.26 3.57
C LEU A 168 -2.08 12.90 4.00
N SER A 169 -3.12 12.10 4.30
CA SER A 169 -4.40 12.64 4.77
C SER A 169 -4.31 13.25 6.16
N GLN A 170 -3.46 12.72 7.06
CA GLN A 170 -3.22 13.32 8.37
C GLN A 170 -2.36 14.59 8.28
N THR A 171 -1.35 14.61 7.42
CA THR A 171 -0.47 15.78 7.23
C THR A 171 -1.18 16.92 6.52
N PHE A 172 -2.05 16.61 5.56
CA PHE A 172 -2.77 17.59 4.73
C PHE A 172 -4.29 17.37 4.83
N PRO A 173 -4.92 17.68 5.98
CA PRO A 173 -6.33 17.35 6.25
C PRO A 173 -7.32 18.06 5.32
N ASN A 174 -6.92 19.19 4.73
CA ASN A 174 -7.76 19.97 3.81
C ASN A 174 -7.58 19.56 2.34
N MET A 175 -6.72 18.58 2.05
CA MET A 175 -6.48 18.11 0.68
C MET A 175 -7.49 16.99 0.34
N PRO A 176 -8.49 17.24 -0.53
CA PRO A 176 -9.44 16.21 -0.94
C PRO A 176 -8.75 15.08 -1.69
N ILE A 177 -9.24 13.85 -1.43
CA ILE A 177 -8.75 12.61 -2.03
C ILE A 177 -9.76 12.12 -3.07
N PHE A 178 -9.37 12.07 -4.34
CA PHE A 178 -10.16 11.49 -5.41
C PHE A 178 -9.63 10.12 -5.79
N ALA A 179 -10.50 9.24 -6.28
CA ALA A 179 -10.10 7.92 -6.74
C ALA A 179 -10.64 7.61 -8.14
N LEU A 180 -9.73 7.22 -9.03
CA LEU A 180 -9.97 6.81 -10.40
C LEU A 180 -9.90 5.28 -10.46
N VAL A 181 -11.07 4.65 -10.46
CA VAL A 181 -11.24 3.20 -10.51
C VAL A 181 -12.19 2.82 -11.64
N ASP A 182 -12.12 1.58 -12.10
CA ASP A 182 -13.07 1.07 -13.07
C ASP A 182 -14.48 0.98 -12.47
N TRP A 183 -15.51 1.29 -13.28
CA TRP A 183 -16.92 1.12 -12.89
C TRP A 183 -17.33 -0.36 -12.95
N ASN A 184 -16.79 -1.16 -12.03
CA ASN A 184 -17.15 -2.57 -11.87
C ASN A 184 -17.04 -2.97 -10.39
N PRO A 185 -17.55 -4.16 -10.01
CA PRO A 185 -17.47 -4.63 -8.61
C PRO A 185 -16.05 -4.70 -8.04
N ALA A 186 -15.03 -4.89 -8.88
CA ALA A 186 -13.63 -4.93 -8.45
C ALA A 186 -13.07 -3.52 -8.17
N GLY A 187 -13.41 -2.52 -8.97
CA GLY A 187 -13.06 -1.11 -8.68
C GLY A 187 -13.70 -0.65 -7.37
N LEU A 188 -14.97 -1.04 -7.13
CA LEU A 188 -15.63 -0.75 -5.87
C LEU A 188 -14.98 -1.45 -4.67
N SER A 189 -14.57 -2.72 -4.80
CA SER A 189 -13.90 -3.44 -3.71
C SER A 189 -12.51 -2.84 -3.39
N ILE A 190 -11.81 -2.30 -4.38
CA ILE A 190 -10.56 -1.57 -4.19
C ILE A 190 -10.80 -0.32 -3.32
N LEU A 191 -11.84 0.46 -3.62
CA LEU A 191 -12.21 1.63 -2.81
C LEU A 191 -12.61 1.25 -1.39
N CYS A 192 -13.42 0.19 -1.24
CA CYS A 192 -13.76 -0.34 0.07
C CYS A 192 -12.52 -0.75 0.87
N THR A 193 -11.49 -1.28 0.20
CA THR A 193 -10.22 -1.64 0.86
C THR A 193 -9.45 -0.41 1.34
N TYR A 194 -9.47 0.69 0.59
CA TYR A 194 -8.89 1.96 1.06
C TYR A 194 -9.67 2.54 2.26
N LYS A 195 -11.00 2.56 2.19
CA LYS A 195 -11.86 3.15 3.23
C LYS A 195 -11.89 2.31 4.52
N TYR A 196 -12.14 1.00 4.40
CA TYR A 196 -12.44 0.12 5.53
C TYR A 196 -11.33 -0.90 5.84
N GLY A 197 -10.33 -1.04 4.97
CA GLY A 197 -9.33 -2.10 5.08
C GLY A 197 -9.77 -3.43 4.46
N SER A 198 -8.85 -4.40 4.42
CA SER A 198 -9.07 -5.74 3.90
C SER A 198 -9.46 -6.74 5.00
N ILE A 199 -10.59 -7.42 4.85
CA ILE A 199 -11.06 -8.45 5.81
C ILE A 199 -9.99 -9.54 6.05
N SER A 200 -9.20 -9.85 5.01
CA SER A 200 -8.17 -10.90 5.06
C SER A 200 -6.92 -10.57 5.88
N MET A 201 -6.75 -9.33 6.33
CA MET A 201 -5.51 -8.84 6.97
C MET A 201 -5.62 -8.67 8.49
N GLY A 202 -6.68 -9.22 9.09
CA GLY A 202 -6.84 -9.33 10.54
C GLY A 202 -6.61 -8.01 11.30
N LEU A 203 -5.78 -8.09 12.33
CA LEU A 203 -5.54 -7.04 13.34
C LEU A 203 -4.98 -5.74 12.76
N GLU A 204 -4.24 -5.81 11.66
CA GLU A 204 -3.60 -4.64 11.03
C GLU A 204 -4.49 -3.97 9.97
N SER A 205 -5.58 -4.62 9.59
CA SER A 205 -6.37 -4.21 8.44
C SER A 205 -6.97 -2.81 8.56
N TYR A 206 -7.51 -2.50 9.74
CA TYR A 206 -8.28 -1.29 9.99
C TYR A 206 -7.41 -0.07 10.33
N ARG A 207 -6.12 -0.27 10.64
CA ARG A 207 -5.23 0.78 11.14
C ARG A 207 -5.00 1.92 10.15
N TYR A 208 -5.10 1.63 8.86
CA TYR A 208 -4.83 2.57 7.76
C TYR A 208 -6.08 2.77 6.89
N GLY A 209 -7.26 2.75 7.51
CA GLY A 209 -8.47 3.24 6.85
C GLY A 209 -8.33 4.75 6.59
N ILE A 210 -8.81 5.20 5.44
CA ILE A 210 -8.86 6.62 5.10
C ILE A 210 -10.32 7.05 5.08
N PRO A 211 -10.66 8.18 5.73
CA PRO A 211 -11.98 8.77 5.60
C PRO A 211 -12.13 9.33 4.18
N LEU A 212 -12.58 8.48 3.26
CA LEU A 212 -13.07 8.92 1.96
C LEU A 212 -14.50 9.42 2.19
N ASP A 213 -14.69 10.74 2.16
CA ASP A 213 -16.01 11.38 2.21
C ASP A 213 -16.91 10.85 1.08
N ASP A 214 -18.21 10.75 1.31
CA ASP A 214 -19.14 10.21 0.31
C ASP A 214 -19.22 11.10 -0.96
N GLN A 215 -18.83 12.37 -0.89
CA GLN A 215 -18.66 13.25 -2.07
C GLN A 215 -17.32 13.04 -2.81
N SER A 216 -16.34 12.46 -2.13
CA SER A 216 -15.05 12.02 -2.71
C SER A 216 -15.14 10.61 -3.32
N MET A 217 -16.23 9.89 -3.02
CA MET A 217 -16.55 8.61 -3.62
C MET A 217 -17.08 8.80 -5.05
N ILE A 218 -16.23 8.45 -6.01
CA ILE A 218 -16.60 7.95 -7.34
C ILE A 218 -17.47 8.92 -8.15
N LYS A 219 -16.82 9.72 -9.01
CA LYS A 219 -17.46 10.12 -10.26
C LYS A 219 -16.95 9.19 -11.35
N PRO A 220 -17.82 8.44 -12.05
CA PRO A 220 -17.39 7.64 -13.18
C PRO A 220 -16.74 8.57 -14.19
N ILE A 221 -15.44 8.39 -14.44
CA ILE A 221 -14.83 8.94 -15.66
C ILE A 221 -15.27 7.99 -16.76
N PHE A 222 -16.24 8.46 -17.57
CA PHE A 222 -16.57 7.78 -18.80
C PHE A 222 -15.31 7.70 -19.66
N GLN A 223 -15.26 6.73 -20.58
CA GLN A 223 -14.10 6.39 -21.41
C GLN A 223 -13.53 7.54 -22.30
N ASN A 224 -13.94 8.80 -22.10
CA ASN A 224 -13.64 9.96 -22.93
C ASN A 224 -12.68 11.00 -22.28
N GLY A 225 -11.76 10.55 -21.43
CA GLY A 225 -10.46 11.20 -21.23
C GLY A 225 -10.41 12.46 -20.35
N ILE A 226 -9.19 12.98 -20.21
CA ILE A 226 -8.73 14.10 -19.36
C ILE A 226 -9.60 15.38 -19.49
N ASN A 227 -10.33 15.54 -20.60
CA ASN A 227 -11.21 16.67 -20.84
C ASN A 227 -12.40 16.75 -19.88
N GLU A 228 -12.91 15.64 -19.35
CA GLU A 228 -13.98 15.68 -18.33
C GLU A 228 -13.46 16.19 -16.98
N ILE A 229 -12.21 15.85 -16.62
CA ILE A 229 -11.55 16.37 -15.40
C ILE A 229 -11.39 17.89 -15.49
N LEU A 230 -11.04 18.40 -16.68
CA LEU A 230 -10.95 19.84 -16.96
C LEU A 230 -12.32 20.52 -17.03
N GLN A 231 -13.35 19.89 -17.62
CA GLN A 231 -14.71 20.45 -17.63
C GLN A 231 -15.35 20.52 -16.24
N PHE A 232 -14.98 19.63 -15.31
CA PHE A 232 -15.40 19.72 -13.91
C PHE A 232 -14.93 21.00 -13.19
N GLN A 233 -13.89 21.70 -13.69
CA GLN A 233 -13.47 23.01 -13.16
C GLN A 233 -14.45 24.16 -13.48
N LEU A 234 -15.29 24.03 -14.50
CA LEU A 234 -16.23 25.11 -14.89
C LEU A 234 -17.56 25.05 -14.15
N ALA A 235 -17.81 24.01 -13.36
CA ALA A 235 -19.06 23.76 -12.65
C ALA A 235 -18.97 23.87 -11.12
N MET A 236 -17.79 24.19 -10.56
CA MET A 236 -17.57 24.60 -9.16
C MET A 236 -17.00 26.02 -9.12
#